data_AF-A0A7R9RAG6-F1
#
_entry.id   AF-A0A7R9RAG6-F1
#
_cell.length_a   1.000
_cell.length_b   1.000
_cell.length_c   1.000
_cell.angle_alpha   90.00
_cell.angle_beta   90.00
_cell.angle_gamma   90.00
#
_symmetry.space_group_name_H-M   'P 1'
#
loop_
_entity.id
_entity.type
_entity.pdbx_description
1 polymer ?
#
loop_
_entity_poly.entity_id
_entity_poly.type
_entity_poly.pdbx_seq_one_letter_code
_entity_poly.pdbx_strand_id
1 'polypeptide(L)'
;MQKRKKVGTIDYEAIMPYRNEWLEFQNLSVNGDKYPKGFNVKSQSGKPLWSGCSGIGLERWASVFLAQKGLEIDEWPPAVRKRYGKRPKGIKFL
;
A
#
# COMPACT_ATOMS: atom_id res chain seq x y z
N MET A 1 -21.62 16.86 -6.65
CA MET A 1 -20.86 15.71 -6.12
C MET A 1 -21.06 14.51 -7.06
N GLN A 2 -20.00 14.04 -7.74
CA GLN A 2 -20.11 12.84 -8.60
C GLN A 2 -20.41 11.61 -7.72
N LYS A 3 -21.40 10.80 -8.13
CA LYS A 3 -21.71 9.51 -7.49
C LYS A 3 -20.50 8.59 -7.68
N ARG A 4 -19.68 8.38 -6.64
CA ARG A 4 -18.62 7.37 -6.64
C ARG A 4 -19.22 6.00 -6.99
N LYS A 5 -18.73 5.36 -8.05
CA LYS A 5 -19.03 3.94 -8.31
C LYS A 5 -18.56 3.15 -7.07
N LYS A 6 -19.45 2.32 -6.51
CA LYS A 6 -19.14 1.49 -5.32
C LYS A 6 -18.11 0.38 -5.60
N VAL A 7 -17.83 0.10 -6.87
CA VAL A 7 -16.85 -0.90 -7.35
C VAL A 7 -15.74 -0.17 -8.11
N GLY A 8 -14.49 -0.52 -7.81
CA GLY A 8 -13.31 0.10 -8.39
C GLY A 8 -12.11 0.07 -7.45
N THR A 9 -11.01 0.65 -7.91
CA THR A 9 -9.75 0.75 -7.19
C THR A 9 -9.46 2.20 -6.84
N ILE A 10 -8.98 2.42 -5.63
CA ILE A 10 -8.40 3.68 -5.17
C ILE A 10 -6.90 3.45 -5.04
N ASP A 11 -6.14 4.23 -5.79
CA ASP A 11 -4.68 4.24 -5.70
C ASP A 11 -4.21 5.37 -4.78
N TYR A 12 -3.18 5.05 -3.98
CA TYR A 12 -2.49 6.00 -3.12
C TYR A 12 -1.13 6.27 -3.75
N GLU A 13 -0.87 7.54 -3.97
CA GLU A 13 0.35 8.00 -4.61
C GLU A 13 1.12 8.92 -3.68
N ALA A 14 2.44 8.96 -3.84
CA ALA A 14 3.30 9.88 -3.14
C ALA A 14 4.36 10.45 -4.07
N ILE A 15 4.74 11.71 -3.84
CA ILE A 15 5.79 12.39 -4.60
C ILE A 15 7.15 11.72 -4.37
N MET A 16 7.93 11.61 -5.44
CA MET A 16 9.31 11.15 -5.46
C MET A 16 10.24 12.35 -5.73
N PRO A 17 10.85 12.96 -4.70
CA PRO A 17 11.54 14.25 -4.85
C PRO A 17 12.67 14.26 -5.90
N TYR A 18 13.39 13.14 -6.06
CA TYR A 18 14.52 13.06 -7.01
C TYR A 18 14.12 13.08 -8.48
N ARG A 19 12.84 12.86 -8.81
CA ARG A 19 12.33 12.84 -10.20
C ARG A 19 11.11 13.74 -10.44
N ASN A 20 10.65 14.46 -9.42
CA ASN A 20 9.47 15.33 -9.47
C ASN A 20 8.20 14.66 -10.04
N GLU A 21 8.04 13.36 -9.78
CA GLU A 21 6.91 12.55 -10.25
C GLU A 21 6.30 11.77 -9.10
N TRP A 22 5.02 11.40 -9.24
CA TRP A 22 4.31 10.59 -8.27
C TRP A 22 4.57 9.09 -8.51
N LEU A 23 4.51 8.32 -7.44
CA LEU A 23 4.56 6.86 -7.45
C LEU A 23 3.35 6.33 -6.71
N GLU A 24 2.51 5.54 -7.39
CA GLU A 24 1.54 4.67 -6.72
C GLU A 24 2.29 3.70 -5.82
N PHE A 25 1.90 3.60 -4.55
CA PHE A 25 2.61 2.75 -3.59
C PHE A 25 1.67 1.86 -2.77
N GLN A 26 0.36 2.02 -2.94
CA GLN A 26 -0.66 1.30 -2.20
C GLN A 26 -1.98 1.39 -2.96
N ASN A 27 -2.82 0.35 -2.88
CA ASN A 27 -4.18 0.39 -3.41
C ASN A 27 -5.22 -0.14 -2.42
N LEU A 28 -6.49 0.20 -2.67
CA LEU A 28 -7.66 -0.43 -2.06
C LEU A 28 -8.71 -0.66 -3.15
N SER A 29 -9.13 -1.91 -3.32
CA SER A 29 -10.07 -2.31 -4.36
C SER A 29 -11.36 -2.87 -3.76
N VAL A 30 -12.50 -2.31 -4.16
CA VAL A 30 -13.82 -2.91 -3.93
C VAL A 30 -14.19 -3.68 -5.19
N ASN A 31 -14.20 -5.00 -5.09
CA ASN A 31 -14.36 -5.90 -6.24
C ASN A 31 -15.82 -6.27 -6.53
N GLY A 32 -16.73 -5.88 -5.65
CA GLY A 32 -18.14 -6.26 -5.74
C GLY A 32 -18.33 -7.77 -5.65
N ASP A 33 -19.25 -8.29 -6.43
CA ASP A 33 -19.59 -9.72 -6.49
C ASP A 33 -18.76 -10.52 -7.50
N LYS A 34 -17.77 -9.90 -8.17
CA LYS A 34 -16.91 -10.53 -9.19
C LYS A 34 -16.35 -11.87 -8.73
N TYR A 35 -15.68 -11.89 -7.57
CA TYR A 35 -15.05 -13.09 -7.05
C TYR A 35 -16.06 -14.07 -6.44
N PRO A 36 -17.01 -13.67 -5.57
CA PRO A 36 -18.01 -14.59 -5.06
C PRO A 36 -18.79 -15.32 -6.17
N LYS A 37 -19.19 -14.63 -7.24
CA LYS A 37 -19.84 -15.25 -8.40
C LYS A 37 -18.90 -16.14 -9.20
N GLY A 38 -17.68 -15.66 -9.50
CA GLY A 38 -16.70 -16.41 -10.29
C GLY A 38 -16.26 -17.73 -9.64
N PHE A 39 -16.28 -17.80 -8.31
CA PHE A 39 -15.88 -18.98 -7.53
C PHE A 39 -17.06 -19.72 -6.87
N ASN A 40 -18.31 -19.39 -7.23
CA ASN A 40 -19.53 -20.03 -6.71
C ASN A 40 -19.64 -20.03 -5.17
N VAL A 41 -19.19 -18.95 -4.52
CA VAL A 41 -19.27 -18.77 -3.06
C VAL A 41 -20.64 -18.18 -2.71
N LYS A 42 -21.35 -18.79 -1.76
CA LYS A 42 -22.74 -18.43 -1.40
C LYS A 42 -22.87 -18.05 0.08
N SER A 43 -23.81 -17.15 0.38
CA SER A 43 -24.23 -16.85 1.75
C SER A 43 -25.37 -17.78 2.17
N GLN A 44 -25.36 -18.28 3.41
CA GLN A 44 -26.48 -19.04 3.99
C GLN A 44 -27.81 -18.27 3.92
N SER A 45 -27.76 -16.94 4.05
CA SER A 45 -28.95 -16.07 3.98
C SER A 45 -29.49 -15.84 2.57
N GLY A 46 -28.82 -16.35 1.53
CA GLY A 46 -29.15 -16.10 0.12
C GLY A 46 -28.81 -14.68 -0.37
N LYS A 47 -28.33 -13.78 0.51
CA LYS A 47 -27.95 -12.41 0.12
C LYS A 47 -26.69 -12.39 -0.76
N PRO A 48 -26.56 -11.42 -1.70
CA PRO A 48 -25.36 -11.26 -2.50
C PRO A 48 -24.11 -11.06 -1.64
N LEU A 49 -23.02 -11.76 -1.98
CA LEU A 49 -21.71 -11.60 -1.35
C LEU A 49 -20.86 -10.62 -2.16
N TRP A 50 -20.16 -9.74 -1.46
CA TRP A 50 -19.19 -8.81 -2.02
C TRP A 50 -17.81 -9.04 -1.40
N SER A 51 -16.77 -8.71 -2.16
CA SER A 51 -15.38 -8.84 -1.75
C SER A 51 -14.61 -7.53 -2.01
N GLY A 52 -13.48 -7.40 -1.34
CA GLY A 52 -12.49 -6.35 -1.57
C GLY A 52 -11.09 -6.86 -1.26
N CYS A 53 -10.07 -6.15 -1.73
CA CYS A 53 -8.68 -6.46 -1.44
C CYS A 53 -7.82 -5.20 -1.34
N SER A 54 -6.65 -5.34 -0.75
CA SER A 54 -5.63 -4.30 -0.66
C SER A 54 -4.26 -4.98 -0.64
N GLY A 55 -3.36 -4.55 -1.53
CA GLY A 55 -1.99 -5.08 -1.60
C GLY A 55 -0.99 -4.08 -1.05
N ILE A 56 -0.12 -4.50 -0.13
CA ILE A 56 0.95 -3.66 0.43
C ILE A 56 2.28 -4.05 -0.21
N GLY A 57 2.75 -3.25 -1.16
CA GLY A 57 4.03 -3.46 -1.84
C GLY A 57 5.19 -2.87 -1.04
N LEU A 58 5.92 -3.70 -0.29
CA LEU A 58 6.97 -3.25 0.62
C LEU A 58 8.09 -2.47 -0.09
N GLU A 59 8.43 -2.86 -1.32
CA GLU A 59 9.43 -2.17 -2.14
C GLU A 59 8.98 -0.75 -2.52
N ARG A 60 7.69 -0.56 -2.86
CA ARG A 60 7.13 0.77 -3.17
C ARG A 60 7.05 1.63 -1.92
N TRP A 61 6.65 1.05 -0.79
CA TRP A 61 6.66 1.72 0.51
C TRP A 61 8.07 2.15 0.92
N ALA A 62 9.05 1.27 0.80
CA ALA A 62 10.45 1.59 1.06
C ALA A 62 10.95 2.70 0.12
N SER A 63 10.62 2.61 -1.18
CA SER A 63 11.01 3.61 -2.18
C SER A 63 10.48 5.00 -1.84
N VAL A 64 9.17 5.13 -1.59
CA VAL A 64 8.53 6.41 -1.23
C VAL A 64 9.11 6.96 0.08
N PHE A 65 9.21 6.11 1.10
CA PHE A 65 9.67 6.53 2.42
C PHE A 65 11.11 7.02 2.38
N LEU A 66 12.02 6.24 1.79
CA LEU A 66 13.44 6.60 1.71
C LEU A 66 13.68 7.78 0.76
N ALA A 67 12.91 7.92 -0.32
CA ALA A 67 13.01 9.09 -1.19
C ALA A 67 12.64 10.40 -0.50
N GLN A 68 11.72 10.37 0.48
CA GLN A 68 11.28 11.55 1.21
C GLN A 68 12.00 11.79 2.55
N LYS A 69 12.57 10.74 3.15
CA LYS A 69 13.16 10.79 4.50
C LYS A 69 14.65 10.46 4.54
N GLY A 70 15.24 10.08 3.41
CA GLY A 70 16.65 9.70 3.34
C GLY A 70 16.97 8.40 4.11
N LEU A 71 18.27 8.10 4.20
CA LEU A 71 18.80 6.90 4.85
C LEU A 71 19.24 7.15 6.31
N GLU A 72 19.22 8.40 6.76
CA GLU A 72 19.60 8.79 8.12
C GLU A 72 18.45 8.51 9.10
N ILE A 73 18.56 7.39 9.82
CA ILE A 73 17.52 6.90 10.73
C ILE A 73 17.19 7.91 11.84
N ASP A 74 18.18 8.72 12.24
CA ASP A 74 18.01 9.78 13.23
C ASP A 74 17.23 11.00 12.73
N GLU A 75 16.90 11.04 11.44
CA GLU A 75 16.00 12.03 10.85
C GLU A 75 14.60 11.46 10.58
N TRP A 76 14.41 10.14 10.70
CA TRP A 76 13.12 9.52 10.46
C TRP A 76 12.08 9.91 11.52
N PRO A 77 10.77 9.90 11.17
CA PRO A 77 9.70 10.15 12.12
C PRO A 77 9.83 9.28 13.39
N PRO A 78 9.67 9.83 14.61
CA PRO A 78 9.95 9.10 15.86
C PRO A 78 9.21 7.76 15.98
N ALA A 79 7.97 7.70 15.48
CA ALA A 79 7.16 6.47 15.47
C ALA A 79 7.74 5.35 14.58
N VAL A 80 8.38 5.71 13.46
CA VAL A 80 9.03 4.76 12.56
C VAL A 80 10.36 4.33 13.16
N ARG A 81 11.18 5.28 13.63
CA ARG A 81 12.46 5.00 14.29
C ARG A 81 12.31 4.02 15.46
N LYS A 82 11.31 4.24 16.32
CA LYS A 82 11.00 3.36 17.45
C LYS A 82 10.68 1.92 17.02
N ARG A 83 9.99 1.74 15.88
CA ARG A 83 9.62 0.42 15.35
C ARG A 83 10.76 -0.26 14.60
N TYR A 84 11.60 0.53 13.92
CA TYR A 84 12.77 0.03 13.20
C TYR A 84 13.83 -0.52 14.17
N GLY A 85 14.05 0.16 15.30
CA GLY A 85 15.04 -0.27 16.28
C GLY A 85 16.48 0.02 15.83
N LYS A 86 17.41 -0.89 16.12
CA LYS A 86 18.83 -0.72 15.81
C LYS A 86 19.14 -1.15 14.37
N ARG A 87 19.89 -0.32 13.63
CA ARG A 87 20.35 -0.62 12.27
C ARG A 87 21.30 -1.83 12.27
N PRO A 88 21.08 -2.84 11.40
CA PRO A 88 22.06 -3.90 11.18
C PRO A 88 23.30 -3.34 10.46
N LYS A 89 24.48 -3.93 10.73
CA LYS A 89 25.70 -3.61 9.99
C LYS A 89 25.60 -4.22 8.59
N GLY A 90 25.89 -3.43 7.55
CA GLY A 90 26.02 -3.93 6.19
C GLY A 90 27.32 -4.72 5.99
N ILE A 91 27.42 -5.40 4.84
CA ILE A 91 28.65 -6.08 4.42
C ILE A 91 29.64 -5.01 3.94
N LYS A 92 30.87 -5.03 4.48
CA LYS A 92 31.96 -4.15 4.05
C LYS A 92 32.92 -4.95 3.17
N PHE A 93 33.20 -4.42 1.97
CA PHE A 93 34.21 -4.96 1.07
C PHE A 93 35.60 -4.39 1.41
N LEU A 94 36.66 -5.12 1.03
CA LEU A 94 38.08 -4.75 1.23
C LEU A 94 38.47 -3.55 0.37
#